data_AF-Q090S7-F1
#
_entry.id   AF-Q090S7-F1
#
_cell.length_a   1.000
_cell.length_b   1.000
_cell.length_c   1.000
_cell.angle_alpha   90.00
_cell.angle_beta   90.00
_cell.angle_gamma   90.00
#
_symmetry.space_group_name_H-M   'P 1'
#
loop_
_entity.id
_entity.type
_entity.pdbx_description
1 polymer ?
#
loop_
_entity_poly.entity_id
_entity_poly.type
_entity_poly.pdbx_seq_one_letter_code
_entity_poly.pdbx_strand_id
1 'polypeptide(L)'
;MRPDFVDEAWEDARRHARPDQLASLRRLEQALVRTGWRQRGKTPREWLSELVLLPKYHPDTPYPADMLAEAGLCAVPALVDALRTKQLDPRSKRDTLIRAQCVEVLASIEPPPTCAIPALLHTLPLHSAHLRRLTLWVLGELQPRASPLAVREILACLGRKQSADVRCQAARTLSKLEGDLPAEVRLAALQSLTDPLPQVRHGFIQILGRLPGPDAQVRTALEEQVILVEAAIDSILRARLTPQASSALPPSVRDERALRLLQAAPLVSPQESPNHALASWVAGFQRWGQELCVRIALAAARRVVELWDNAYPLQGMTREALFAIEAWLFEPSEETARRAVTASALFPSQFSEADAFSAAWATTYASLCIPTAEQRTEWKTLSLPLNVEGEFLGSAVHSACRALQGQPVGVMTFGLGGSGEPSRLSKTQAAGEIRRAIVEEVLPWILGTWDPVLDVYRARRTVLP
;
A
#
# COMPACT_ATOMS: atom_id res chain seq x y z
N MET A 1 14.02 -14.37 39.26
CA MET A 1 14.74 -13.28 39.94
C MET A 1 15.38 -12.40 38.88
N ARG A 2 14.86 -11.18 38.68
CA ARG A 2 15.61 -10.15 37.94
C ARG A 2 16.76 -9.71 38.85
N PRO A 3 18.02 -9.65 38.40
CA PRO A 3 19.06 -9.01 39.20
C PRO A 3 18.74 -7.51 39.21
N ASP A 4 18.42 -6.97 40.39
CA ASP A 4 18.11 -5.55 40.61
C ASP A 4 19.34 -4.62 40.49
N PHE A 5 20.45 -5.11 39.92
CA PHE A 5 21.57 -4.27 39.52
C PHE A 5 21.43 -3.95 38.03
N VAL A 6 20.78 -2.82 37.75
CA VAL A 6 20.92 -2.16 36.46
C VAL A 6 22.36 -1.67 36.38
N ASP A 7 23.21 -2.44 35.71
CA ASP A 7 24.61 -2.08 35.48
C ASP A 7 24.64 -0.79 34.64
N GLU A 8 25.16 0.29 35.25
CA GLU A 8 25.23 1.62 34.63
C GLU A 8 25.93 1.58 33.26
N ALA A 9 26.88 0.65 33.06
CA ALA A 9 27.60 0.51 31.80
C ALA A 9 26.68 0.02 30.66
N TRP A 10 25.67 -0.78 30.97
CA TRP A 10 24.70 -1.24 29.96
C TRP A 10 23.70 -0.13 29.61
N GLU A 11 23.10 0.54 30.59
CA GLU A 11 22.18 1.64 30.31
C GLU A 11 22.88 2.77 29.56
N ASP A 12 24.13 3.06 29.92
CA ASP A 12 24.91 4.06 29.20
C ASP A 12 25.16 3.66 27.74
N ALA A 13 25.56 2.41 27.49
CA ALA A 13 25.73 1.90 26.13
C ALA A 13 24.41 1.90 25.33
N ARG A 14 23.28 1.61 25.99
CA ARG A 14 21.95 1.63 25.38
C ARG A 14 21.53 3.04 24.99
N ARG A 15 21.73 4.04 25.87
CA ARG A 15 21.43 5.45 25.59
C ARG A 15 22.25 6.01 24.43
N HIS A 16 23.47 5.54 24.26
CA HIS A 16 24.37 5.96 23.18
C HIS A 16 24.32 5.07 21.93
N ALA A 17 23.49 4.02 21.94
CA ALA A 17 23.34 3.13 20.80
C ALA A 17 22.67 3.88 19.64
N ARG A 18 23.34 3.88 18.49
CA ARG A 18 22.90 4.60 17.29
C ARG A 18 22.53 3.58 16.19
N PRO A 19 21.28 3.57 15.70
CA PRO A 19 20.81 2.57 14.72
C PRO A 19 21.51 2.69 13.35
N ASP A 20 22.10 3.85 13.05
CA ASP A 20 22.87 4.15 11.85
C ASP A 20 24.37 3.78 11.96
N GLN A 21 24.85 3.39 13.15
CA GLN A 21 26.26 3.10 13.39
C GLN A 21 26.51 1.71 13.97
N LEU A 22 26.92 0.76 13.11
CA LEU A 22 27.22 -0.62 13.52
C LEU A 22 28.28 -0.71 14.64
N ALA A 23 29.28 0.18 14.64
CA ALA A 23 30.27 0.23 15.71
C ALA A 23 29.66 0.60 17.07
N SER A 24 28.63 1.45 17.09
CA SER A 24 27.89 1.77 18.31
C SER A 24 27.11 0.56 18.81
N LEU A 25 26.43 -0.14 17.92
CA LEU A 25 25.68 -1.36 18.28
C LEU A 25 26.60 -2.51 18.73
N ARG A 26 27.81 -2.61 18.20
CA ARG A 26 28.83 -3.56 18.69
C ARG A 26 29.34 -3.22 20.09
N ARG A 27 29.46 -1.93 20.45
CA ARG A 27 29.78 -1.53 21.83
C ARG A 27 28.65 -1.91 22.79
N LEU A 28 27.39 -1.73 22.36
CA LEU A 28 26.23 -2.21 23.11
C LEU A 28 26.27 -3.73 23.30
N GLU A 29 26.51 -4.50 22.24
CA GLU A 29 26.68 -5.96 22.32
C GLU A 29 27.79 -6.35 23.32
N GLN A 30 28.95 -5.69 23.28
CA GLN A 30 30.06 -5.95 24.21
C GLN A 30 29.71 -5.58 25.66
N ALA A 31 28.92 -4.54 25.90
CA ALA A 31 28.42 -4.22 27.23
C ALA A 31 27.49 -5.34 27.75
N LEU A 32 26.59 -5.86 26.92
CA LEU A 32 25.71 -6.98 27.28
C LEU A 32 26.50 -8.24 27.66
N VAL A 33 27.54 -8.57 26.89
CA VAL A 33 28.40 -9.71 27.20
C VAL A 33 29.10 -9.52 28.55
N ARG A 34 29.63 -8.32 28.84
CA ARG A 34 30.30 -8.02 30.12
C ARG A 34 29.35 -8.08 31.32
N THR A 35 28.13 -7.59 31.16
CA THR A 35 27.10 -7.56 32.21
C THR A 35 26.39 -8.91 32.38
N GLY A 36 26.63 -9.87 31.49
CA GLY A 36 25.94 -11.16 31.49
C GLY A 36 24.45 -11.06 31.13
N TRP A 37 24.03 -9.96 30.48
CA TRP A 37 22.63 -9.77 30.10
C TRP A 37 22.15 -10.86 29.14
N ARG A 38 20.92 -11.32 29.37
CA ARG A 38 20.29 -12.42 28.62
C ARG A 38 18.81 -12.14 28.40
N GLN A 39 18.36 -12.17 27.14
CA GLN A 39 16.94 -12.16 26.79
C GLN A 39 16.37 -13.55 27.02
N ARG A 40 15.47 -13.69 28.00
CA ARG A 40 14.88 -14.98 28.41
C ARG A 40 15.93 -16.11 28.58
N GLY A 41 17.07 -15.77 29.18
CA GLY A 41 18.15 -16.72 29.49
C GLY A 41 19.20 -16.93 28.39
N LYS A 42 19.06 -16.31 27.21
CA LYS A 42 20.04 -16.42 26.11
C LYS A 42 20.49 -15.07 25.58
N THR A 43 21.69 -15.03 25.03
CA THR A 43 22.24 -13.89 24.28
C THR A 43 21.65 -13.85 22.86
N PRO A 44 21.69 -12.70 22.16
CA PRO A 44 21.27 -12.64 20.76
C PRO A 44 22.00 -13.64 19.85
N ARG A 45 23.29 -13.91 20.09
CA ARG A 45 24.05 -14.91 19.31
C ARG A 45 23.61 -16.36 19.57
N GLU A 46 23.22 -16.67 20.81
CA GLU A 46 22.63 -17.96 21.16
C GLU A 46 21.25 -18.11 20.53
N TRP A 47 20.39 -17.08 20.59
CA TRP A 47 19.09 -17.08 19.90
C TRP A 47 19.23 -17.24 18.39
N LEU A 48 20.21 -16.56 17.78
CA LEU A 48 20.52 -16.69 16.36
C LEU A 48 21.02 -18.11 16.03
N SER A 49 21.81 -18.72 16.90
CA SER A 49 22.27 -20.11 16.73
C SER A 49 21.10 -21.09 16.80
N GLU A 50 20.11 -20.85 17.67
CA GLU A 50 18.88 -21.64 17.70
C GLU A 50 17.98 -21.42 16.49
N LEU A 51 17.89 -20.18 16.01
CA LEU A 51 17.21 -19.86 14.75
C LEU A 51 17.81 -20.68 13.60
N VAL A 52 19.16 -20.79 13.56
CA VAL A 52 19.87 -21.61 12.57
C VAL A 52 19.55 -23.10 12.73
N LEU A 53 19.36 -23.58 13.96
CA LEU A 53 19.18 -25.01 14.26
C LEU A 53 17.74 -25.51 14.10
N LEU A 54 16.72 -24.67 14.30
CA LEU A 54 15.31 -25.07 14.28
C LEU A 54 14.72 -25.05 12.85
N PRO A 55 14.42 -26.21 12.25
CA PRO A 55 13.84 -26.26 10.91
C PRO A 55 12.31 -26.03 10.89
N LYS A 56 11.64 -26.03 12.06
CA LYS A 56 10.17 -25.90 12.16
C LYS A 56 9.76 -25.10 13.40
N TYR A 57 8.76 -24.24 13.24
CA TYR A 57 8.08 -23.54 14.32
C TYR A 57 7.40 -24.54 15.26
N HIS A 58 7.62 -24.40 16.57
CA HIS A 58 6.89 -25.14 17.60
C HIS A 58 6.06 -24.13 18.41
N PRO A 59 4.73 -24.32 18.52
CA PRO A 59 3.84 -23.32 19.13
C PRO A 59 4.13 -23.05 20.60
N ASP A 60 4.70 -24.03 21.32
CA ASP A 60 4.94 -23.94 22.76
C ASP A 60 6.30 -23.34 23.16
N THR A 61 7.18 -23.09 22.19
CA THR A 61 8.51 -22.50 22.46
C THR A 61 8.57 -21.07 21.91
N PRO A 62 9.12 -20.09 22.66
CA PRO A 62 9.34 -18.75 22.14
C PRO A 62 10.15 -18.85 20.84
N TYR A 63 9.59 -18.34 19.75
CA TYR A 63 10.24 -18.44 18.46
C TYR A 63 11.50 -17.56 18.47
N PRO A 64 12.69 -18.07 18.08
CA PRO A 64 13.94 -17.31 18.22
C PRO A 64 13.93 -15.95 17.50
N ALA A 65 13.19 -15.84 16.39
CA ALA A 65 13.04 -14.57 15.68
C ALA A 65 12.35 -13.50 16.55
N ASP A 66 11.30 -13.87 17.27
CA ASP A 66 10.59 -12.96 18.19
C ASP A 66 11.51 -12.52 19.32
N MET A 67 12.35 -13.43 19.83
CA MET A 67 13.31 -13.11 20.89
C MET A 67 14.40 -12.16 20.40
N LEU A 68 14.83 -12.30 19.15
CA LEU A 68 15.78 -11.39 18.52
C LEU A 68 15.15 -10.02 18.26
N ALA A 69 13.87 -9.97 17.86
CA ALA A 69 13.12 -8.73 17.69
C ALA A 69 12.91 -8.01 19.03
N GLU A 70 12.51 -8.74 20.09
CA GLU A 70 12.39 -8.22 21.47
C GLU A 70 13.73 -7.68 22.00
N ALA A 71 14.84 -8.28 21.60
CA ALA A 71 16.18 -7.81 21.96
C ALA A 71 16.52 -6.46 21.28
N GLY A 72 15.83 -6.09 20.20
CA GLY A 72 15.96 -4.79 19.54
C GLY A 72 17.36 -4.55 18.97
N LEU A 73 17.88 -3.33 19.14
CA LEU A 73 19.16 -2.90 18.55
C LEU A 73 20.37 -3.77 18.94
N CYS A 74 20.30 -4.52 20.04
CA CYS A 74 21.42 -5.37 20.42
C CYS A 74 21.52 -6.68 19.61
N ALA A 75 20.47 -7.09 18.91
CA ALA A 75 20.52 -8.23 18.01
C ALA A 75 21.15 -7.88 16.65
N VAL A 76 21.17 -6.59 16.28
CA VAL A 76 21.60 -6.13 14.96
C VAL A 76 23.02 -6.57 14.58
N PRO A 77 24.06 -6.47 15.44
CA PRO A 77 25.40 -6.94 15.07
C PRO A 77 25.43 -8.43 14.69
N ALA A 78 24.75 -9.27 15.47
CA ALA A 78 24.67 -10.71 15.22
C ALA A 78 23.93 -11.03 13.91
N LEU A 79 22.81 -10.34 13.65
CA LEU A 79 22.04 -10.46 12.41
C LEU A 79 22.86 -10.01 11.19
N VAL A 80 23.55 -8.87 11.29
CA VAL A 80 24.43 -8.35 10.24
C VAL A 80 25.58 -9.31 9.95
N ASP A 81 26.20 -9.88 10.98
CA ASP A 81 27.26 -10.87 10.83
C ASP A 81 26.73 -12.14 10.13
N ALA A 82 25.54 -12.63 10.50
CA ALA A 82 24.89 -13.78 9.83
C ALA A 82 24.61 -13.50 8.34
N LEU A 83 24.08 -12.32 8.01
CA LEU A 83 23.87 -11.92 6.62
C LEU A 83 25.17 -11.80 5.81
N ARG A 84 26.33 -11.60 6.45
CA ARG A 84 27.63 -11.53 5.78
C ARG A 84 28.40 -12.86 5.76
N THR A 85 27.98 -13.84 6.54
CA THR A 85 28.73 -15.07 6.73
C THR A 85 28.81 -15.88 5.44
N LYS A 86 30.03 -16.14 4.97
CA LYS A 86 30.32 -16.97 3.78
C LYS A 86 30.23 -18.47 4.04
N GLN A 87 30.22 -18.88 5.31
CA GLN A 87 30.19 -20.29 5.72
C GLN A 87 28.86 -20.97 5.43
N LEU A 88 27.81 -20.19 5.17
CA LEU A 88 26.52 -20.71 4.75
C LEU A 88 26.51 -20.83 3.23
N ASP A 89 26.19 -22.02 2.71
CA ASP A 89 26.09 -22.27 1.27
C ASP A 89 24.89 -21.50 0.69
N PRO A 90 25.11 -20.48 -0.17
CA PRO A 90 24.03 -19.66 -0.73
C PRO A 90 23.10 -20.41 -1.68
N ARG A 91 23.46 -21.64 -2.08
CA ARG A 91 22.60 -22.55 -2.85
C ARG A 91 21.76 -23.45 -1.94
N SER A 92 22.08 -23.53 -0.65
CA SER A 92 21.30 -24.26 0.32
C SER A 92 20.00 -23.52 0.64
N LYS A 93 18.87 -24.24 0.53
CA LYS A 93 17.55 -23.74 0.95
C LYS A 93 17.56 -23.30 2.41
N ARG A 94 18.34 -23.98 3.25
CA ARG A 94 18.46 -23.67 4.68
C ARG A 94 19.16 -22.33 4.92
N ASP A 95 20.25 -22.05 4.21
CA ASP A 95 20.94 -20.76 4.30
C ASP A 95 20.01 -19.61 3.89
N THR A 96 19.36 -19.77 2.75
CA THR A 96 18.38 -18.79 2.25
C THR A 96 17.30 -18.48 3.29
N LEU A 97 16.77 -19.51 3.96
CA LEU A 97 15.74 -19.35 4.99
C LEU A 97 16.27 -18.60 6.21
N ILE A 98 17.46 -18.95 6.70
CA ILE A 98 18.11 -18.26 7.83
C ILE A 98 18.32 -16.78 7.52
N ARG A 99 18.81 -16.47 6.31
CA ARG A 99 18.97 -15.08 5.86
C ARG A 99 17.64 -14.37 5.78
N ALA A 100 16.60 -15.00 5.24
CA ALA A 100 15.27 -14.41 5.16
C ALA A 100 14.73 -14.07 6.56
N GLN A 101 14.85 -14.99 7.52
CA GLN A 101 14.48 -14.73 8.92
C GLN A 101 15.29 -13.59 9.52
N CYS A 102 16.60 -13.50 9.24
CA CYS A 102 17.42 -12.37 9.69
C CYS A 102 16.93 -11.03 9.11
N VAL A 103 16.52 -11.02 7.84
CA VAL A 103 15.96 -9.83 7.18
C VAL A 103 14.61 -9.44 7.80
N GLU A 104 13.73 -10.40 8.05
CA GLU A 104 12.44 -10.19 8.75
C GLU A 104 12.64 -9.59 10.15
N VAL A 105 13.56 -10.15 10.94
CA VAL A 105 13.87 -9.64 12.27
C VAL A 105 14.45 -8.22 12.20
N LEU A 106 15.32 -7.92 11.23
CA LEU A 106 15.83 -6.55 11.05
C LEU A 106 14.71 -5.55 10.73
N ALA A 107 13.65 -5.99 10.05
CA ALA A 107 12.51 -5.15 9.71
C ALA A 107 11.60 -4.84 10.90
N SER A 108 11.59 -5.69 11.94
CA SER A 108 10.75 -5.52 13.13
C SER A 108 11.45 -4.81 14.28
N ILE A 109 12.75 -4.51 14.16
CA ILE A 109 13.51 -3.79 15.20
C ILE A 109 13.23 -2.29 15.12
N GLU A 110 12.82 -1.72 16.25
CA GLU A 110 12.64 -0.27 16.44
C GLU A 110 13.69 0.30 17.42
N PRO A 111 14.32 1.46 17.10
CA PRO A 111 14.24 2.20 15.84
C PRO A 111 14.91 1.46 14.66
N PRO A 112 14.57 1.78 13.39
CA PRO A 112 15.04 1.03 12.22
C PRO A 112 16.58 1.02 12.08
N PRO A 113 17.23 -0.16 12.01
CA PRO A 113 18.69 -0.27 12.04
C PRO A 113 19.34 -0.02 10.67
N THR A 114 19.41 1.25 10.25
CA THR A 114 19.96 1.64 8.93
C THR A 114 21.42 1.22 8.72
N CYS A 115 22.20 0.94 9.78
CA CYS A 115 23.53 0.37 9.63
C CYS A 115 23.55 -1.03 8.97
N ALA A 116 22.41 -1.72 8.90
CA ALA A 116 22.26 -3.02 8.26
C ALA A 116 22.15 -2.94 6.72
N ILE A 117 21.89 -1.75 6.14
CA ILE A 117 21.69 -1.55 4.69
C ILE A 117 22.79 -2.23 3.84
N PRO A 118 24.10 -2.05 4.12
CA PRO A 118 25.13 -2.71 3.31
C PRO A 118 25.05 -4.24 3.34
N ALA A 119 24.70 -4.82 4.50
CA ALA A 119 24.55 -6.27 4.63
C ALA A 119 23.31 -6.77 3.87
N LEU A 120 22.20 -6.03 3.92
CA LEU A 120 20.99 -6.31 3.14
C LEU A 120 21.28 -6.28 1.63
N LEU A 121 21.98 -5.26 1.14
CA LEU A 121 22.36 -5.16 -0.28
C LEU A 121 23.18 -6.37 -0.75
N HIS A 122 24.06 -6.92 0.10
CA HIS A 122 24.81 -8.14 -0.22
C HIS A 122 23.97 -9.42 -0.31
N THR A 123 22.71 -9.40 0.12
CA THR A 123 21.80 -10.54 -0.06
C THR A 123 21.11 -10.55 -1.42
N LEU A 124 21.05 -9.41 -2.13
CA LEU A 124 20.36 -9.30 -3.42
C LEU A 124 20.98 -10.17 -4.53
N PRO A 125 22.30 -10.37 -4.61
CA PRO A 125 22.91 -11.29 -5.59
C PRO A 125 22.62 -12.77 -5.35
N LEU A 126 22.06 -13.16 -4.19
CA LEU A 126 21.83 -14.56 -3.85
C LEU A 126 20.68 -15.14 -4.68
N HIS A 127 20.67 -16.46 -4.89
CA HIS A 127 19.83 -17.11 -5.91
C HIS A 127 18.33 -17.15 -5.56
N SER A 128 17.95 -16.89 -4.30
CA SER A 128 16.55 -16.97 -3.86
C SER A 128 15.71 -15.74 -4.20
N ALA A 129 14.65 -15.93 -4.99
CA ALA A 129 13.69 -14.87 -5.31
C ALA A 129 12.92 -14.39 -4.06
N HIS A 130 12.60 -15.29 -3.12
CA HIS A 130 11.93 -14.92 -1.87
C HIS A 130 12.81 -14.01 -1.02
N LEU A 131 14.09 -14.37 -0.82
CA LEU A 131 15.03 -13.53 -0.08
C LEU A 131 15.21 -12.18 -0.76
N ARG A 132 15.39 -12.14 -2.09
CA ARG A 132 15.49 -10.88 -2.84
C ARG A 132 14.28 -9.99 -2.63
N ARG A 133 13.07 -10.53 -2.81
CA ARG A 133 11.81 -9.78 -2.62
C ARG A 133 11.72 -9.20 -1.21
N LEU A 134 11.98 -10.02 -0.19
CA LEU A 134 11.95 -9.60 1.21
C LEU A 134 13.00 -8.52 1.51
N THR A 135 14.24 -8.72 1.06
CA THR A 135 15.31 -7.72 1.20
C THR A 135 14.94 -6.40 0.55
N LEU A 136 14.38 -6.42 -0.67
CA LEU A 136 13.94 -5.20 -1.36
C LEU A 136 12.80 -4.51 -0.59
N TRP A 137 11.86 -5.27 -0.03
CA TRP A 137 10.83 -4.69 0.84
C TRP A 137 11.45 -3.97 2.05
N VAL A 138 12.34 -4.63 2.80
CA VAL A 138 13.02 -4.01 3.95
C VAL A 138 13.83 -2.78 3.54
N LEU A 139 14.57 -2.85 2.43
CA LEU A 139 15.30 -1.70 1.91
C LEU A 139 14.35 -0.54 1.55
N GLY A 140 13.18 -0.82 0.97
CA GLY A 140 12.18 0.21 0.67
C GLY A 140 11.67 0.93 1.92
N GLU A 141 11.53 0.22 3.04
CA GLU A 141 11.14 0.81 4.33
C GLU A 141 12.29 1.55 5.01
N LEU A 142 13.53 1.08 4.86
CA LEU A 142 14.72 1.75 5.40
C LEU A 142 15.17 2.97 4.59
N GLN A 143 14.64 3.16 3.37
CA GLN A 143 14.91 4.30 2.47
C GLN A 143 16.41 4.63 2.36
N PRO A 144 17.27 3.70 1.90
CA PRO A 144 18.69 3.95 1.82
C PRO A 144 19.00 5.10 0.85
N ARG A 145 20.07 5.85 1.12
CA ARG A 145 20.65 6.79 0.15
C ARG A 145 20.99 6.07 -1.16
N ALA A 146 20.80 6.78 -2.28
CA ALA A 146 21.12 6.34 -3.63
C ALA A 146 22.65 6.21 -3.89
N SER A 147 23.32 5.36 -3.09
CA SER A 147 24.73 5.03 -3.26
C SER A 147 24.95 4.16 -4.52
N PRO A 148 26.15 4.19 -5.13
CA PRO A 148 26.47 3.34 -6.28
C PRO A 148 26.21 1.85 -6.02
N LEU A 149 26.46 1.37 -4.80
CA LEU A 149 26.17 -0.01 -4.42
C LEU A 149 24.66 -0.28 -4.40
N ALA A 150 23.87 0.59 -3.74
CA ALA A 150 22.42 0.42 -3.67
C ALA A 150 21.78 0.42 -5.05
N VAL A 151 22.13 1.41 -5.89
CA VAL A 151 21.64 1.53 -7.25
C VAL A 151 21.99 0.29 -8.07
N ARG A 152 23.27 -0.13 -8.07
CA ARG A 152 23.71 -1.30 -8.84
C ARG A 152 22.97 -2.58 -8.47
N GLU A 153 22.90 -2.90 -7.17
CA GLU A 153 22.30 -4.17 -6.73
C GLU A 153 20.77 -4.19 -6.91
N ILE A 154 20.10 -3.05 -6.73
CA ILE A 154 18.65 -2.97 -6.93
C ILE A 154 18.32 -2.97 -8.43
N LEU A 155 19.09 -2.28 -9.29
CA LEU A 155 18.92 -2.33 -10.75
C LEU A 155 19.09 -3.75 -11.29
N ALA A 156 20.02 -4.54 -10.75
CA ALA A 156 20.19 -5.94 -11.14
C ALA A 156 18.92 -6.79 -10.88
N CYS A 157 18.10 -6.38 -9.91
CA CYS A 157 16.82 -7.03 -9.59
C CYS A 157 15.68 -6.66 -10.56
N LEU A 158 15.89 -5.71 -11.47
CA LEU A 158 14.92 -5.36 -12.53
C LEU A 158 15.06 -6.20 -13.80
N GLY A 159 16.13 -7.00 -13.92
CA GLY A 159 16.39 -7.77 -15.14
C GLY A 159 15.25 -8.73 -15.50
N ARG A 160 14.98 -8.91 -16.80
CA ARG A 160 13.87 -9.76 -17.32
C ARG A 160 13.84 -11.20 -16.77
N LYS A 161 14.99 -11.75 -16.37
CA LYS A 161 15.12 -13.10 -15.79
C LYS A 161 14.61 -13.20 -14.35
N GLN A 162 14.37 -12.08 -13.69
CA GLN A 162 13.87 -12.04 -12.31
C GLN A 162 12.37 -12.32 -12.26
N SER A 163 11.85 -12.82 -11.13
CA SER A 163 10.42 -12.97 -10.94
C SER A 163 9.71 -11.61 -10.98
N ALA A 164 8.44 -11.62 -11.38
CA ALA A 164 7.53 -10.47 -11.37
C ALA A 164 7.64 -9.64 -10.09
N ASP A 165 7.49 -10.30 -8.95
CA ASP A 165 7.48 -9.66 -7.63
C ASP A 165 8.82 -9.01 -7.29
N VAL A 166 9.93 -9.64 -7.68
CA VAL A 166 11.27 -9.09 -7.46
C VAL A 166 11.46 -7.83 -8.30
N ARG A 167 11.04 -7.83 -9.58
CA ARG A 167 11.12 -6.64 -10.44
C ARG A 167 10.26 -5.51 -9.91
N CYS A 168 9.02 -5.81 -9.51
CA CYS A 168 8.09 -4.81 -8.96
C CYS A 168 8.64 -4.21 -7.66
N GLN A 169 9.09 -5.06 -6.73
CA GLN A 169 9.63 -4.57 -5.46
C GLN A 169 10.94 -3.81 -5.65
N ALA A 170 11.78 -4.17 -6.62
CA ALA A 170 12.98 -3.42 -6.95
C ALA A 170 12.64 -2.02 -7.52
N ALA A 171 11.64 -1.92 -8.40
CA ALA A 171 11.17 -0.63 -8.91
C ALA A 171 10.62 0.26 -7.78
N ARG A 172 9.81 -0.30 -6.88
CA ARG A 172 9.33 0.40 -5.67
C ARG A 172 10.47 0.81 -4.73
N THR A 173 11.51 0.00 -4.60
CA THR A 173 12.67 0.33 -3.75
C THR A 173 13.47 1.48 -4.35
N LEU A 174 13.69 1.48 -5.68
CA LEU A 174 14.34 2.59 -6.39
C LEU A 174 13.56 3.89 -6.27
N SER A 175 12.23 3.84 -6.37
CA SER A 175 11.38 5.03 -6.20
C SER A 175 11.37 5.59 -4.78
N LYS A 176 11.85 4.84 -3.78
CA LYS A 176 11.98 5.26 -2.37
C LYS A 176 13.41 5.63 -1.93
N LEU A 177 14.44 5.50 -2.78
CA LEU A 177 15.82 5.83 -2.38
C LEU A 177 15.96 7.32 -2.03
N GLU A 178 16.73 7.64 -0.99
CA GLU A 178 17.03 9.03 -0.64
C GLU A 178 18.06 9.66 -1.58
N GLY A 179 17.85 10.95 -1.90
CA GLY A 179 18.75 11.73 -2.76
C GLY A 179 18.43 11.62 -4.25
N ASP A 180 19.34 12.17 -5.07
CA ASP A 180 19.21 12.20 -6.51
C ASP A 180 19.49 10.81 -7.12
N LEU A 181 18.64 10.42 -8.07
CA LEU A 181 18.80 9.16 -8.79
C LEU A 181 19.73 9.37 -10.00
N PRO A 182 20.72 8.48 -10.23
CA PRO A 182 21.64 8.60 -11.35
C PRO A 182 20.95 8.31 -12.69
N ALA A 183 21.55 8.80 -13.79
CA ALA A 183 20.99 8.70 -15.14
C ALA A 183 20.73 7.25 -15.61
N GLU A 184 21.52 6.29 -15.13
CA GLU A 184 21.31 4.85 -15.39
C GLU A 184 19.95 4.34 -14.88
N VAL A 185 19.43 4.90 -13.77
CA VAL A 185 18.09 4.56 -13.26
C VAL A 185 17.00 5.08 -14.20
N ARG A 186 17.19 6.26 -14.81
CA ARG A 186 16.29 6.80 -15.85
C ARG A 186 16.22 5.86 -17.05
N LEU A 187 17.38 5.44 -17.57
CA LEU A 187 17.44 4.55 -18.72
C LEU A 187 16.78 3.20 -18.44
N ALA A 188 17.06 2.62 -17.27
CA ALA A 188 16.43 1.37 -16.84
C ALA A 188 14.90 1.54 -16.71
N ALA A 189 14.43 2.67 -16.19
CA ALA A 189 13.01 2.95 -16.06
C ALA A 189 12.32 3.07 -17.41
N LEU A 190 12.87 3.82 -18.35
CA LEU A 190 12.36 3.94 -19.72
C LEU A 190 12.28 2.59 -20.43
N GLN A 191 13.35 1.79 -20.38
CA GLN A 191 13.37 0.46 -21.01
C GLN A 191 12.31 -0.48 -20.42
N SER A 192 12.04 -0.31 -19.13
CA SER A 192 11.13 -1.19 -18.39
C SER A 192 9.69 -0.70 -18.38
N LEU A 193 9.39 0.43 -19.02
CA LEU A 193 8.02 0.79 -19.41
C LEU A 193 7.45 -0.20 -20.44
N THR A 194 8.26 -1.07 -21.03
CA THR A 194 7.80 -2.16 -21.90
C THR A 194 7.64 -3.51 -21.14
N ASP A 195 7.82 -3.53 -19.81
CA ASP A 195 7.66 -4.77 -19.04
C ASP A 195 6.23 -5.30 -19.22
N PRO A 196 6.03 -6.61 -19.46
CA PRO A 196 4.70 -7.17 -19.64
C PRO A 196 3.79 -6.94 -18.42
N LEU A 197 4.35 -6.76 -17.23
CA LEU A 197 3.61 -6.61 -15.99
C LEU A 197 3.36 -5.14 -15.63
N PRO A 198 2.11 -4.70 -15.53
CA PRO A 198 1.82 -3.28 -15.30
C PRO A 198 2.24 -2.78 -13.90
N GLN A 199 2.35 -3.62 -12.86
CA GLN A 199 2.89 -3.17 -11.57
C GLN A 199 4.38 -2.83 -11.65
N VAL A 200 5.11 -3.56 -12.50
CA VAL A 200 6.52 -3.29 -12.76
C VAL A 200 6.62 -1.95 -13.48
N ARG A 201 5.83 -1.75 -14.55
CA ARG A 201 5.74 -0.47 -15.26
C ARG A 201 5.33 0.71 -14.36
N HIS A 202 4.36 0.54 -13.47
CA HIS A 202 3.94 1.57 -12.51
C HIS A 202 5.11 2.00 -11.62
N GLY A 203 5.86 1.05 -11.05
CA GLY A 203 7.06 1.37 -10.27
C GLY A 203 8.06 2.21 -11.06
N PHE A 204 8.21 1.96 -12.36
CA PHE A 204 9.04 2.77 -13.24
C PHE A 204 8.49 4.16 -13.53
N ILE A 205 7.17 4.30 -13.66
CA ILE A 205 6.54 5.63 -13.78
C ILE A 205 6.81 6.47 -12.52
N GLN A 206 6.72 5.87 -11.32
CA GLN A 206 7.06 6.56 -10.08
C GLN A 206 8.53 7.00 -10.05
N ILE A 207 9.46 6.15 -10.52
CA ILE A 207 10.87 6.51 -10.67
C ILE A 207 11.04 7.70 -11.61
N LEU A 208 10.38 7.68 -12.78
CA LEU A 208 10.45 8.76 -13.76
C LEU A 208 9.86 10.06 -13.21
N GLY A 209 8.79 10.00 -12.43
CA GLY A 209 8.18 11.17 -11.77
C GLY A 209 9.08 11.84 -10.73
N ARG A 210 10.08 11.13 -10.19
CA ARG A 210 11.08 11.70 -9.27
C ARG A 210 12.25 12.38 -9.98
N LEU A 211 12.46 12.07 -11.26
CA LEU A 211 13.60 12.60 -12.02
C LEU A 211 13.26 13.98 -12.60
N PRO A 212 14.23 14.91 -12.62
CA PRO A 212 14.01 16.22 -13.19
C PRO A 212 13.68 16.14 -14.69
N GLY A 213 12.65 16.86 -15.10
CA GLY A 213 12.28 17.11 -16.50
C GLY A 213 11.58 15.93 -17.20
N PRO A 214 10.30 16.10 -17.61
CA PRO A 214 9.75 15.28 -18.68
C PRO A 214 10.37 15.76 -19.99
N ASP A 215 11.42 15.07 -20.46
CA ASP A 215 11.91 15.28 -21.82
C ASP A 215 10.99 14.58 -22.82
N ALA A 216 11.20 14.86 -24.11
CA ALA A 216 10.43 14.25 -25.19
C ALA A 216 10.46 12.71 -25.12
N GLN A 217 11.56 12.12 -24.64
CA GLN A 217 11.71 10.67 -24.55
C GLN A 217 10.80 10.05 -23.49
N VAL A 218 10.70 10.65 -22.30
CA VAL A 218 9.74 10.21 -21.27
C VAL A 218 8.31 10.38 -21.77
N ARG A 219 8.01 11.48 -22.47
CA ARG A 219 6.68 11.72 -23.02
C ARG A 219 6.30 10.64 -24.04
N THR A 220 7.14 10.41 -25.05
CA THR A 220 6.88 9.39 -26.08
C THR A 220 6.76 7.99 -25.47
N ALA A 221 7.65 7.62 -24.55
CA ALA A 221 7.60 6.31 -23.91
C ALA A 221 6.35 6.13 -23.03
N LEU A 222 5.84 7.20 -22.43
CA LEU A 222 4.55 7.19 -21.77
C LEU A 222 3.43 7.07 -22.81
N GLU A 223 3.35 7.93 -23.82
CA GLU A 223 2.31 7.89 -24.88
C GLU A 223 2.12 6.49 -25.50
N GLU A 224 3.19 5.72 -25.69
CA GLU A 224 3.14 4.33 -26.18
C GLU A 224 2.52 3.32 -25.20
N GLN A 225 2.32 3.68 -23.93
CA GLN A 225 1.81 2.85 -22.84
C GLN A 225 0.38 3.24 -22.39
N VAL A 226 -0.43 3.85 -23.28
CA VAL A 226 -1.77 4.45 -23.12
C VAL A 226 -2.59 4.05 -21.87
N ILE A 227 -2.77 2.76 -21.57
CA ILE A 227 -3.58 2.31 -20.42
C ILE A 227 -2.95 2.66 -19.06
N LEU A 228 -1.62 2.60 -18.94
CA LEU A 228 -0.93 3.04 -17.72
C LEU A 228 -0.76 4.55 -17.64
N VAL A 229 -0.79 5.20 -18.78
CA VAL A 229 -0.69 6.65 -18.89
C VAL A 229 -1.89 7.30 -18.24
N GLU A 230 -3.10 6.79 -18.48
CA GLU A 230 -4.31 7.37 -17.90
C GLU A 230 -4.30 7.37 -16.36
N ALA A 231 -3.92 6.24 -15.76
CA ALA A 231 -3.81 6.10 -14.31
C ALA A 231 -2.74 7.01 -13.69
N ALA A 232 -1.58 7.06 -14.33
CA ALA A 232 -0.47 7.90 -13.90
C ALA A 232 -0.77 9.39 -14.08
N ILE A 233 -1.36 9.77 -15.22
CA ILE A 233 -1.80 11.14 -15.51
C ILE A 233 -2.84 11.58 -14.49
N ASP A 234 -3.85 10.75 -14.18
CA ASP A 234 -4.85 11.10 -13.18
C ASP A 234 -4.21 11.40 -11.82
N SER A 235 -3.28 10.55 -11.39
CA SER A 235 -2.53 10.73 -10.13
C SER A 235 -1.67 12.01 -10.15
N ILE A 236 -0.94 12.26 -11.24
CA ILE A 236 -0.10 13.45 -11.42
C ILE A 236 -0.96 14.72 -11.44
N LEU A 237 -2.08 14.71 -12.16
CA LEU A 237 -2.99 15.85 -12.27
C LEU A 237 -3.63 16.18 -10.92
N ARG A 238 -4.10 15.16 -10.17
CA ARG A 238 -4.59 15.36 -8.80
C ARG A 238 -3.51 15.97 -7.91
N ALA A 239 -2.31 15.37 -7.88
CA ALA A 239 -1.21 15.87 -7.08
C ALA A 239 -0.81 17.32 -7.43
N ARG A 240 -0.96 17.72 -8.70
CA ARG A 240 -0.68 19.07 -9.17
C ARG A 240 -1.79 20.07 -8.87
N LEU A 241 -3.06 19.66 -8.98
CA LEU A 241 -4.22 20.54 -8.79
C LEU A 241 -4.60 20.70 -7.32
N THR A 242 -4.41 19.68 -6.48
CA THR A 242 -4.75 19.73 -5.05
C THR A 242 -4.05 20.88 -4.29
N PRO A 243 -2.75 21.16 -4.45
CA PRO A 243 -2.10 22.28 -3.77
C PRO A 243 -2.51 23.66 -4.30
N GLN A 244 -3.05 23.74 -5.52
CA GLN A 244 -3.52 24.98 -6.13
C GLN A 244 -4.90 25.39 -5.60
N ALA A 245 -5.67 24.42 -5.12
CA ALA A 245 -6.86 24.68 -4.36
C ALA A 245 -6.49 25.28 -3.00
N SER A 246 -6.94 26.50 -2.72
CA SER A 246 -6.74 27.12 -1.41
C SER A 246 -7.27 26.19 -0.31
N SER A 247 -6.40 25.75 0.59
CA SER A 247 -6.73 24.89 1.73
C SER A 247 -7.52 25.61 2.83
N ALA A 248 -7.69 26.94 2.70
CA ALA A 248 -8.44 27.73 3.65
C ALA A 248 -9.94 27.49 3.46
N LEU A 249 -10.54 26.77 4.42
CA LEU A 249 -11.99 26.78 4.57
C LEU A 249 -12.46 28.24 4.66
N PRO A 250 -13.53 28.63 3.93
CA PRO A 250 -14.10 29.96 4.09
C PRO A 250 -14.49 30.16 5.56
N PRO A 251 -14.31 31.38 6.12
CA PRO A 251 -14.47 31.65 7.55
C PRO A 251 -15.87 31.36 8.11
N SER A 252 -16.87 31.18 7.24
CA SER A 252 -18.18 30.64 7.62
C SER A 252 -18.73 29.69 6.55
N VAL A 253 -18.68 28.39 6.80
CA VAL A 253 -19.36 27.38 5.98
C VAL A 253 -20.84 27.38 6.34
N ARG A 254 -21.70 27.82 5.40
CA ARG A 254 -23.17 27.83 5.58
C ARG A 254 -23.90 26.70 4.87
N ASP A 255 -23.22 26.02 3.95
CA ASP A 255 -23.82 24.92 3.19
C ASP A 255 -24.03 23.71 4.10
N GLU A 256 -25.29 23.27 4.26
CA GLU A 256 -25.64 22.12 5.11
C GLU A 256 -24.93 20.83 4.71
N ARG A 257 -24.65 20.65 3.41
CA ARG A 257 -23.94 19.48 2.88
C ARG A 257 -22.50 19.48 3.40
N ALA A 258 -21.84 20.64 3.31
CA ALA A 258 -20.48 20.82 3.81
C ALA A 258 -20.41 20.66 5.33
N LEU A 259 -21.37 21.25 6.07
CA LEU A 259 -21.45 21.09 7.52
C LEU A 259 -21.61 19.61 7.91
N ARG A 260 -22.46 18.85 7.21
CA ARG A 260 -22.62 17.41 7.48
C ARG A 260 -21.39 16.59 7.10
N LEU A 261 -20.70 16.92 6.01
CA LEU A 261 -19.43 16.26 5.65
C LEU A 261 -18.36 16.44 6.73
N LEU A 262 -18.31 17.64 7.32
CA LEU A 262 -17.35 17.97 8.38
C LEU A 262 -17.68 17.30 9.72
N GLN A 263 -18.95 16.96 9.98
CA GLN A 263 -19.35 16.20 11.16
C GLN A 263 -18.84 14.75 11.13
N ALA A 264 -18.49 14.22 12.29
CA ALA A 264 -18.16 12.80 12.42
C ALA A 264 -19.37 11.94 12.07
N ALA A 265 -19.14 10.77 11.46
CA ALA A 265 -20.20 9.79 11.26
C ALA A 265 -20.74 9.36 12.63
N PRO A 266 -22.02 9.62 12.95
CA PRO A 266 -22.57 9.25 14.24
C PRO A 266 -22.65 7.73 14.34
N LEU A 267 -22.25 7.18 15.49
CA LEU A 267 -22.55 5.79 15.82
C LEU A 267 -24.01 5.73 16.27
N VAL A 268 -24.84 4.92 15.61
CA VAL A 268 -26.25 4.73 15.99
C VAL A 268 -26.33 3.88 17.26
N SER A 269 -25.38 2.95 17.43
CA SER A 269 -25.25 2.09 18.62
C SER A 269 -23.77 1.85 18.95
N PRO A 270 -23.39 1.66 20.24
CA PRO A 270 -22.04 1.25 20.63
C PRO A 270 -21.57 -0.06 20.01
N GLN A 271 -22.51 -0.90 19.55
CA GLN A 271 -22.25 -2.20 18.95
C GLN A 271 -22.14 -2.13 17.41
N GLU A 272 -22.50 -0.99 16.82
CA GLU A 272 -22.46 -0.81 15.37
C GLU A 272 -21.01 -0.75 14.89
N SER A 273 -20.70 -1.50 13.82
CA SER A 273 -19.35 -1.45 13.27
C SER A 273 -19.10 -0.09 12.59
N PRO A 274 -17.90 0.50 12.68
CA PRO A 274 -17.59 1.79 12.06
C PRO A 274 -17.91 1.86 10.56
N ASN A 275 -17.83 0.75 9.84
CA ASN A 275 -18.19 0.67 8.42
C ASN A 275 -19.70 0.86 8.20
N HIS A 276 -20.54 0.28 9.05
CA HIS A 276 -22.00 0.42 8.95
C HIS A 276 -22.42 1.84 9.33
N ALA A 277 -21.83 2.40 10.39
CA ALA A 277 -22.07 3.78 10.78
C ALA A 277 -21.70 4.76 9.66
N LEU A 278 -20.56 4.53 8.98
CA LEU A 278 -20.18 5.34 7.82
C LEU A 278 -21.14 5.16 6.63
N ALA A 279 -21.59 3.93 6.35
CA ALA A 279 -22.57 3.64 5.29
C ALA A 279 -23.92 4.33 5.56
N SER A 280 -24.44 4.24 6.79
CA SER A 280 -25.69 4.93 7.19
C SER A 280 -25.52 6.45 7.19
N TRP A 281 -24.34 6.96 7.58
CA TRP A 281 -24.02 8.39 7.48
C TRP A 281 -24.06 8.90 6.03
N VAL A 282 -23.46 8.17 5.07
CA VAL A 282 -23.51 8.54 3.65
C VAL A 282 -24.90 8.41 3.05
N ALA A 283 -25.71 7.44 3.50
CA ALA A 283 -27.10 7.28 3.07
C ALA A 283 -27.92 8.55 3.30
N GLY A 284 -27.67 9.26 4.41
CA GLY A 284 -28.30 10.53 4.70
C GLY A 284 -28.02 11.65 3.69
N PHE A 285 -27.07 11.46 2.76
CA PHE A 285 -26.80 12.42 1.69
C PHE A 285 -27.72 12.30 0.46
N GLN A 286 -28.50 11.22 0.34
CA GLN A 286 -29.42 11.00 -0.77
C GLN A 286 -30.42 12.15 -0.97
N ARG A 287 -30.81 12.83 0.11
CA ARG A 287 -31.73 13.98 0.06
C ARG A 287 -31.22 15.20 -0.71
N TRP A 288 -29.92 15.29 -0.97
CA TRP A 288 -29.31 16.40 -1.72
C TRP A 288 -29.05 16.09 -3.19
N GLY A 289 -29.59 14.98 -3.69
CA GLY A 289 -29.61 14.65 -5.11
C GLY A 289 -28.50 13.70 -5.57
N GLN A 290 -28.67 13.21 -6.79
CA GLN A 290 -27.92 12.08 -7.31
C GLN A 290 -26.44 12.38 -7.57
N GLU A 291 -26.12 13.60 -8.04
CA GLU A 291 -24.74 14.00 -8.31
C GLU A 291 -23.87 13.88 -7.06
N LEU A 292 -24.38 14.32 -5.90
CA LEU A 292 -23.67 14.21 -4.63
C LEU A 292 -23.44 12.74 -4.23
N CYS A 293 -24.46 11.88 -4.39
CA CYS A 293 -24.32 10.44 -4.15
C CYS A 293 -23.22 9.82 -5.03
N VAL A 294 -23.23 10.12 -6.32
CA VAL A 294 -22.24 9.59 -7.27
C VAL A 294 -20.83 10.08 -6.91
N ARG A 295 -20.66 11.36 -6.54
CA ARG A 295 -19.36 11.91 -6.10
C ARG A 295 -18.84 11.24 -4.83
N ILE A 296 -19.71 11.00 -3.84
CA ILE A 296 -19.33 10.27 -2.61
C ILE A 296 -18.90 8.83 -2.94
N ALA A 297 -19.69 8.13 -3.76
CA ALA A 297 -19.38 6.75 -4.14
C ALA A 297 -18.10 6.64 -4.97
N LEU A 298 -17.87 7.59 -5.90
CA LEU A 298 -16.67 7.71 -6.71
C LEU A 298 -15.42 7.93 -5.86
N ALA A 299 -15.47 8.85 -4.89
CA ALA A 299 -14.37 9.10 -3.97
C ALA A 299 -14.01 7.84 -3.15
N ALA A 300 -15.02 7.11 -2.67
CA ALA A 300 -14.81 5.85 -1.95
C ALA A 300 -14.20 4.76 -2.85
N ALA A 301 -14.72 4.58 -4.06
CA ALA A 301 -14.22 3.59 -5.02
C ALA A 301 -12.79 3.89 -5.48
N ARG A 302 -12.49 5.14 -5.83
CA ARG A 302 -11.12 5.58 -6.18
C ARG A 302 -10.12 5.31 -5.06
N ARG A 303 -10.52 5.50 -3.80
CA ARG A 303 -9.61 5.27 -2.67
C ARG A 303 -9.11 3.82 -2.61
N VAL A 304 -9.87 2.88 -3.15
CA VAL A 304 -9.57 1.43 -3.08
C VAL A 304 -9.23 0.80 -4.42
N VAL A 305 -9.37 1.50 -5.54
CA VAL A 305 -9.14 0.94 -6.89
C VAL A 305 -7.72 0.41 -7.07
N GLU A 306 -6.73 1.01 -6.41
CA GLU A 306 -5.35 0.55 -6.45
C GLU A 306 -5.19 -0.87 -5.90
N LEU A 307 -6.06 -1.32 -4.99
CA LEU A 307 -6.04 -2.69 -4.48
C LEU A 307 -6.38 -3.68 -5.61
N TRP A 308 -7.36 -3.34 -6.45
CA TRP A 308 -7.65 -4.10 -7.65
C TRP A 308 -6.51 -4.03 -8.66
N ASP A 309 -5.99 -2.84 -8.97
CA ASP A 309 -4.92 -2.69 -9.96
C ASP A 309 -3.64 -3.42 -9.54
N ASN A 310 -3.36 -3.48 -8.24
CA ASN A 310 -2.22 -4.23 -7.73
C ASN A 310 -2.40 -5.74 -7.92
N ALA A 311 -3.61 -6.27 -7.73
CA ALA A 311 -3.91 -7.69 -7.88
C ALA A 311 -4.13 -8.12 -9.35
N TYR A 312 -4.83 -7.29 -10.14
CA TYR A 312 -5.27 -7.56 -11.52
C TYR A 312 -4.87 -6.42 -12.46
N PRO A 313 -3.57 -6.18 -12.64
CA PRO A 313 -3.04 -5.01 -13.34
C PRO A 313 -3.40 -4.99 -14.84
N LEU A 314 -3.68 -6.15 -15.43
CA LEU A 314 -4.07 -6.31 -16.83
C LEU A 314 -5.57 -6.10 -17.04
N GLN A 315 -6.36 -6.01 -15.97
CA GLN A 315 -7.80 -5.80 -16.02
C GLN A 315 -8.10 -4.35 -15.68
N GLY A 316 -7.97 -3.46 -16.68
CA GLY A 316 -8.24 -2.02 -16.56
C GLY A 316 -9.71 -1.66 -16.33
N MET A 317 -10.61 -2.65 -16.30
CA MET A 317 -12.06 -2.45 -16.28
C MET A 317 -12.54 -1.61 -15.08
N THR A 318 -11.92 -1.73 -13.90
CA THR A 318 -12.27 -0.88 -12.75
C THR A 318 -11.94 0.59 -13.02
N ARG A 319 -10.80 0.89 -13.64
CA ARG A 319 -10.44 2.27 -14.01
C ARG A 319 -11.31 2.80 -15.13
N GLU A 320 -11.59 1.98 -16.13
CA GLU A 320 -12.53 2.31 -17.21
C GLU A 320 -13.91 2.68 -16.64
N ALA A 321 -14.39 1.92 -15.64
CA ALA A 321 -15.63 2.23 -14.93
C ALA A 321 -15.57 3.58 -14.20
N LEU A 322 -14.49 3.87 -13.47
CA LEU A 322 -14.32 5.17 -12.80
C LEU A 322 -14.29 6.32 -13.82
N PHE A 323 -13.59 6.16 -14.94
CA PHE A 323 -13.56 7.18 -16.00
C PHE A 323 -14.92 7.37 -16.67
N ALA A 324 -15.71 6.32 -16.80
CA ALA A 324 -17.07 6.42 -17.31
C ALA A 324 -18.01 7.12 -16.31
N ILE A 325 -17.84 6.89 -14.99
CA ILE A 325 -18.55 7.64 -13.95
C ILE A 325 -18.19 9.13 -14.00
N GLU A 326 -16.92 9.46 -14.18
CA GLU A 326 -16.45 10.85 -14.36
C GLU A 326 -17.03 11.50 -15.61
N ALA A 327 -17.07 10.77 -16.72
CA ALA A 327 -17.68 11.26 -17.96
C ALA A 327 -19.16 11.56 -17.77
N TRP A 328 -19.89 10.75 -16.99
CA TRP A 328 -21.27 11.05 -16.63
C TRP A 328 -21.39 12.28 -15.74
N LEU A 329 -20.51 12.47 -14.74
CA LEU A 329 -20.50 13.70 -13.93
C LEU A 329 -20.22 14.95 -14.76
N PHE A 330 -19.41 14.83 -15.81
CA PHE A 330 -19.10 15.93 -16.72
C PHE A 330 -20.25 16.24 -17.69
N GLU A 331 -20.87 15.21 -18.26
CA GLU A 331 -21.97 15.33 -19.21
C GLU A 331 -23.06 14.28 -18.89
N PRO A 332 -23.98 14.60 -17.94
CA PRO A 332 -25.01 13.66 -17.53
C PRO A 332 -25.99 13.39 -18.66
N SER A 333 -25.94 12.18 -19.22
CA SER A 333 -26.85 11.71 -20.27
C SER A 333 -27.14 10.22 -20.11
N GLU A 334 -28.20 9.74 -20.76
CA GLU A 334 -28.53 8.30 -20.75
C GLU A 334 -27.42 7.46 -21.41
N GLU A 335 -26.67 8.05 -22.34
CA GLU A 335 -25.54 7.39 -23.00
C GLU A 335 -24.33 7.25 -22.07
N THR A 336 -23.92 8.34 -21.41
CA THR A 336 -22.80 8.31 -20.45
C THR A 336 -23.16 7.45 -19.23
N ALA A 337 -24.44 7.44 -18.83
CA ALA A 337 -24.94 6.59 -17.76
C ALA A 337 -24.85 5.09 -18.10
N ARG A 338 -25.37 4.68 -19.28
CA ARG A 338 -25.24 3.30 -19.77
C ARG A 338 -23.77 2.88 -19.92
N ARG A 339 -22.91 3.76 -20.42
CA ARG A 339 -21.48 3.49 -20.52
C ARG A 339 -20.86 3.22 -19.14
N ALA A 340 -21.20 4.02 -18.13
CA ALA A 340 -20.70 3.83 -16.77
C ALA A 340 -21.17 2.50 -16.16
N VAL A 341 -22.45 2.15 -16.31
CA VAL A 341 -22.99 0.88 -15.82
C VAL A 341 -22.34 -0.31 -16.55
N THR A 342 -22.24 -0.28 -17.88
CA THR A 342 -21.63 -1.36 -18.67
C THR A 342 -20.15 -1.54 -18.34
N ALA A 343 -19.37 -0.46 -18.25
CA ALA A 343 -17.95 -0.53 -17.89
C ALA A 343 -17.73 -1.12 -16.48
N SER A 344 -18.70 -0.91 -15.60
CA SER A 344 -18.65 -1.37 -14.20
C SER A 344 -19.29 -2.73 -13.94
N ALA A 345 -19.80 -3.41 -14.98
CA ALA A 345 -20.42 -4.74 -14.90
C ALA A 345 -19.34 -5.83 -14.66
N LEU A 346 -18.59 -5.63 -13.57
CA LEU A 346 -17.47 -6.44 -13.15
C LEU A 346 -18.02 -7.63 -12.38
N PHE A 347 -17.60 -8.83 -12.79
CA PHE A 347 -17.82 -10.05 -12.03
C PHE A 347 -16.47 -10.51 -11.51
N PRO A 348 -15.96 -9.91 -10.41
CA PRO A 348 -14.69 -10.33 -9.84
C PRO A 348 -14.79 -11.80 -9.47
N SER A 349 -13.73 -12.57 -9.78
CA SER A 349 -13.69 -13.99 -9.47
C SER A 349 -13.82 -14.21 -7.97
N GLN A 350 -14.55 -15.24 -7.55
CA GLN A 350 -14.57 -15.65 -6.12
C GLN A 350 -13.19 -16.09 -5.61
N PHE A 351 -12.26 -16.37 -6.52
CA PHE A 351 -10.86 -16.67 -6.22
C PHE A 351 -9.99 -15.41 -6.16
N SER A 352 -10.58 -14.22 -6.28
CA SER A 352 -9.83 -12.99 -6.15
C SER A 352 -9.37 -12.73 -4.72
N GLU A 353 -8.26 -12.03 -4.59
CA GLU A 353 -7.83 -11.49 -3.29
C GLU A 353 -8.97 -10.70 -2.65
N ALA A 354 -9.18 -10.87 -1.35
CA ALA A 354 -10.39 -10.36 -0.69
C ALA A 354 -10.50 -8.82 -0.74
N ASP A 355 -9.36 -8.14 -0.69
CA ASP A 355 -9.26 -6.69 -0.80
C ASP A 355 -9.59 -6.22 -2.22
N ALA A 356 -9.01 -6.84 -3.24
CA ALA A 356 -9.29 -6.58 -4.65
C ALA A 356 -10.75 -6.88 -4.99
N PHE A 357 -11.28 -8.02 -4.56
CA PHE A 357 -12.69 -8.39 -4.75
C PHE A 357 -13.62 -7.29 -4.20
N SER A 358 -13.36 -6.83 -2.97
CA SER A 358 -14.15 -5.77 -2.34
C SER A 358 -13.98 -4.42 -3.05
N ALA A 359 -12.79 -4.11 -3.57
CA ALA A 359 -12.53 -2.91 -4.35
C ALA A 359 -13.29 -2.89 -5.69
N ALA A 360 -13.35 -4.02 -6.41
CA ALA A 360 -14.15 -4.14 -7.62
C ALA A 360 -15.65 -3.90 -7.34
N TRP A 361 -16.18 -4.50 -6.26
CA TRP A 361 -17.55 -4.24 -5.84
C TRP A 361 -17.81 -2.79 -5.44
N ALA A 362 -16.87 -2.12 -4.79
CA ALA A 362 -17.00 -0.70 -4.49
C ALA A 362 -17.20 0.13 -5.78
N THR A 363 -16.44 -0.18 -6.84
CA THR A 363 -16.58 0.44 -8.17
C THR A 363 -17.92 0.11 -8.84
N THR A 364 -18.35 -1.16 -8.81
CA THR A 364 -19.66 -1.57 -9.34
C THR A 364 -20.81 -0.90 -8.61
N TYR A 365 -20.78 -0.78 -7.29
CA TYR A 365 -21.83 -0.07 -6.57
C TYR A 365 -21.80 1.45 -6.81
N ALA A 366 -20.61 2.02 -7.06
CA ALA A 366 -20.50 3.45 -7.38
C ALA A 366 -21.16 3.80 -8.72
N SER A 367 -21.02 2.96 -9.74
CA SER A 367 -21.71 3.17 -11.02
C SER A 367 -23.22 2.91 -10.92
N LEU A 368 -23.67 2.02 -10.03
CA LEU A 368 -25.09 1.79 -9.76
C LEU A 368 -25.75 2.98 -9.04
N CYS A 369 -24.96 3.92 -8.52
CA CYS A 369 -25.47 5.23 -8.11
C CYS A 369 -25.80 6.14 -9.31
N ILE A 370 -25.49 5.78 -10.55
CA ILE A 370 -25.86 6.59 -11.72
C ILE A 370 -27.24 6.15 -12.20
N PRO A 371 -28.22 7.05 -12.34
CA PRO A 371 -29.56 6.69 -12.74
C PRO A 371 -29.57 6.32 -14.23
N THR A 372 -30.04 5.13 -14.58
CA THR A 372 -30.39 4.76 -15.96
C THR A 372 -31.88 4.44 -16.08
N ALA A 373 -32.44 4.55 -17.28
CA ALA A 373 -33.81 4.12 -17.55
C ALA A 373 -33.99 2.60 -17.32
N GLU A 374 -32.97 1.81 -17.65
CA GLU A 374 -32.95 0.33 -17.58
C GLU A 374 -32.82 -0.23 -16.14
N GLN A 375 -32.09 0.46 -15.25
CA GLN A 375 -31.91 0.04 -13.85
C GLN A 375 -33.22 -0.06 -13.06
N ARG A 376 -34.28 0.64 -13.50
CA ARG A 376 -35.59 0.58 -12.84
C ARG A 376 -36.26 -0.80 -12.92
N THR A 377 -35.80 -1.67 -13.83
CA THR A 377 -36.45 -2.94 -14.16
C THR A 377 -35.61 -4.19 -13.90
N GLU A 378 -34.31 -4.22 -14.25
CA GLU A 378 -33.54 -5.49 -14.26
C GLU A 378 -32.68 -5.75 -13.00
N TRP A 379 -32.22 -4.70 -12.33
CA TRP A 379 -31.23 -4.84 -11.24
C TRP A 379 -31.85 -5.02 -9.85
N LYS A 380 -33.17 -4.80 -9.71
CA LYS A 380 -33.94 -5.18 -8.51
C LYS A 380 -33.89 -6.68 -8.22
N THR A 381 -33.67 -7.51 -9.24
CA THR A 381 -33.62 -8.98 -9.13
C THR A 381 -32.24 -9.52 -8.79
N LEU A 382 -31.17 -8.78 -9.12
CA LEU A 382 -29.78 -9.15 -8.83
C LEU A 382 -29.25 -8.54 -7.53
N SER A 383 -30.12 -7.90 -6.74
CA SER A 383 -29.79 -7.33 -5.44
C SER A 383 -29.29 -8.44 -4.51
N LEU A 384 -27.97 -8.65 -4.49
CA LEU A 384 -27.28 -9.47 -3.52
C LEU A 384 -27.68 -9.03 -2.10
N PRO A 385 -27.68 -9.95 -1.11
CA PRO A 385 -28.35 -9.76 0.19
C PRO A 385 -27.67 -8.75 1.14
N LEU A 386 -26.78 -7.88 0.63
CA LEU A 386 -26.19 -6.79 1.42
C LEU A 386 -27.21 -5.65 1.49
N ASN A 387 -28.24 -5.88 2.32
CA ASN A 387 -29.27 -4.92 2.67
C ASN A 387 -28.67 -3.86 3.63
N VAL A 388 -27.69 -3.09 3.14
CA VAL A 388 -27.10 -1.98 3.88
C VAL A 388 -27.99 -0.76 3.66
N GLU A 389 -28.29 -0.03 4.73
CA GLU A 389 -29.02 1.24 4.64
C GLU A 389 -28.33 2.19 3.63
N GLY A 390 -29.11 2.79 2.72
CA GLY A 390 -28.60 3.68 1.67
C GLY A 390 -28.34 3.05 0.30
N GLU A 391 -28.94 1.88 0.02
CA GLU A 391 -28.93 1.22 -1.29
C GLU A 391 -27.49 1.04 -1.85
N PHE A 392 -27.24 1.48 -3.08
CA PHE A 392 -25.94 1.36 -3.73
C PHE A 392 -24.87 2.27 -3.12
N LEU A 393 -25.25 3.45 -2.59
CA LEU A 393 -24.30 4.39 -1.98
C LEU A 393 -23.69 3.80 -0.70
N GLY A 394 -24.54 3.30 0.20
CA GLY A 394 -24.10 2.61 1.40
C GLY A 394 -23.24 1.38 1.09
N SER A 395 -23.64 0.61 0.07
CA SER A 395 -22.92 -0.58 -0.40
C SER A 395 -21.54 -0.27 -0.99
N ALA A 396 -21.39 0.81 -1.77
CA ALA A 396 -20.12 1.26 -2.31
C ALA A 396 -19.12 1.63 -1.19
N VAL A 397 -19.56 2.46 -0.24
CA VAL A 397 -18.74 2.90 0.89
C VAL A 397 -18.39 1.75 1.83
N HIS A 398 -19.34 0.86 2.10
CA HIS A 398 -19.11 -0.34 2.91
C HIS A 398 -18.07 -1.26 2.24
N SER A 399 -18.20 -1.50 0.93
CA SER A 399 -17.27 -2.35 0.17
C SER A 399 -15.86 -1.75 0.13
N ALA A 400 -15.74 -0.43 -0.01
CA ALA A 400 -14.46 0.26 0.08
C ALA A 400 -13.81 0.10 1.47
N CYS A 401 -14.60 0.22 2.56
CA CYS A 401 -14.08 -0.02 3.90
C CYS A 401 -13.58 -1.46 4.08
N ARG A 402 -14.30 -2.44 3.52
CA ARG A 402 -13.88 -3.86 3.56
C ARG A 402 -12.61 -4.11 2.77
N ALA A 403 -12.47 -3.48 1.61
CA ALA A 403 -11.26 -3.57 0.79
C ALA A 403 -10.02 -3.13 1.58
N LEU A 404 -10.08 -1.99 2.27
CA LEU A 404 -8.97 -1.50 3.09
C LEU A 404 -8.63 -2.38 4.30
N GLN A 405 -9.59 -3.15 4.81
CA GLN A 405 -9.34 -4.07 5.93
C GLN A 405 -8.66 -5.36 5.47
N GLY A 406 -8.76 -5.73 4.19
CA GLY A 406 -8.34 -7.04 3.72
C GLY A 406 -9.12 -8.20 4.38
N GLN A 407 -10.34 -7.95 4.87
CA GLN A 407 -11.12 -9.01 5.49
C GLN A 407 -11.62 -9.99 4.42
N PRO A 408 -11.41 -11.31 4.58
CA PRO A 408 -11.97 -12.30 3.67
C PRO A 408 -13.50 -12.18 3.59
N VAL A 409 -14.04 -12.16 2.38
CA VAL A 409 -15.47 -12.25 2.14
C VAL A 409 -15.86 -13.73 2.29
N GLY A 410 -16.65 -14.08 3.32
CA GLY A 410 -17.17 -15.46 3.52
C GLY A 410 -17.95 -15.97 2.30
N VAL A 411 -18.27 -17.25 2.09
CA VAL A 411 -18.39 -18.44 2.95
C VAL A 411 -17.41 -19.56 2.54
N MET A 412 -16.81 -19.49 1.35
CA MET A 412 -15.97 -20.57 0.78
C MET A 412 -14.46 -20.39 1.02
N THR A 413 -13.98 -19.16 1.21
CA THR A 413 -12.56 -18.84 1.50
C THR A 413 -12.09 -19.36 2.86
N PHE A 414 -13.01 -19.65 3.80
CA PHE A 414 -12.67 -20.33 5.06
C PHE A 414 -12.13 -21.76 4.84
N GLY A 415 -12.54 -22.44 3.76
CA GLY A 415 -12.17 -23.84 3.52
C GLY A 415 -10.77 -24.05 2.91
N LEU A 416 -10.20 -23.01 2.28
CA LEU A 416 -8.94 -23.13 1.52
C LEU A 416 -7.71 -22.57 2.24
N GLY A 417 -7.84 -22.17 3.51
CA GLY A 417 -6.71 -21.71 4.31
C GLY A 417 -6.04 -20.48 3.70
N GLY A 418 -6.73 -19.33 3.73
CA GLY A 418 -6.13 -18.07 3.31
C GLY A 418 -4.82 -17.83 4.08
N SER A 419 -3.72 -17.65 3.35
CA SER A 419 -2.43 -17.26 3.94
C SER A 419 -2.63 -15.93 4.67
N GLY A 420 -2.60 -15.97 6.00
CA GLY A 420 -2.90 -14.86 6.88
C GLY A 420 -1.85 -13.75 6.81
N GLU A 421 -1.87 -12.95 5.75
CA GLU A 421 -1.35 -11.59 5.88
C GLU A 421 -2.30 -10.81 6.81
N PRO A 422 -1.80 -10.20 7.89
CA PRO A 422 -2.63 -9.44 8.81
C PRO A 422 -3.37 -8.33 8.08
N SER A 423 -4.63 -8.10 8.47
CA SER A 423 -5.47 -7.00 7.96
C SER A 423 -4.69 -5.69 7.94
N ARG A 424 -4.68 -4.99 6.80
CA ARG A 424 -3.89 -3.76 6.63
C ARG A 424 -4.34 -2.63 7.54
N LEU A 425 -5.64 -2.54 7.84
CA LEU A 425 -6.22 -1.53 8.72
C LEU A 425 -7.33 -2.12 9.60
N SER A 426 -7.45 -1.59 10.82
CA SER A 426 -8.62 -1.86 11.68
C SER A 426 -9.90 -1.28 11.06
N LYS A 427 -11.07 -1.73 11.54
CA LYS A 427 -12.38 -1.22 11.08
C LYS A 427 -12.49 0.31 11.20
N THR A 428 -12.04 0.86 12.32
CA THR A 428 -12.05 2.30 12.58
C THR A 428 -11.10 3.05 11.67
N GLN A 429 -9.88 2.53 11.44
CA GLN A 429 -8.91 3.13 10.53
C GLN A 429 -9.42 3.12 9.08
N ALA A 430 -9.98 2.00 8.61
CA ALA A 430 -10.54 1.89 7.26
C ALA A 430 -11.71 2.87 7.05
N ALA A 431 -12.67 2.95 7.98
CA ALA A 431 -13.76 3.92 7.91
C ALA A 431 -13.24 5.36 7.94
N GLY A 432 -12.23 5.65 8.76
CA GLY A 432 -11.57 6.96 8.82
C GLY A 432 -10.88 7.35 7.51
N GLU A 433 -10.19 6.41 6.86
CA GLU A 433 -9.55 6.60 5.55
C GLU A 433 -10.59 6.86 4.45
N ILE A 434 -11.67 6.09 4.38
CA ILE A 434 -12.74 6.30 3.38
C ILE A 434 -13.45 7.64 3.61
N ARG A 435 -13.77 7.98 4.87
CA ARG A 435 -14.37 9.28 5.19
C ARG A 435 -13.45 10.43 4.78
N ARG A 436 -12.14 10.31 5.04
CA ARG A 436 -11.16 11.33 4.65
C ARG A 436 -11.16 11.53 3.13
N ALA A 437 -11.11 10.45 2.36
CA ALA A 437 -11.16 10.51 0.90
C ALA A 437 -12.44 11.19 0.39
N ILE A 438 -13.60 10.85 0.98
CA ILE A 438 -14.88 11.50 0.66
C ILE A 438 -14.81 13.00 0.96
N VAL A 439 -14.33 13.40 2.13
CA VAL A 439 -14.23 14.82 2.52
C VAL A 439 -13.27 15.57 1.61
N GLU A 440 -12.08 15.03 1.35
CA GLU A 440 -11.05 15.65 0.51
C GLU A 440 -11.52 15.87 -0.93
N GLU A 441 -12.35 14.97 -1.47
CA GLU A 441 -12.82 15.05 -2.85
C GLU A 441 -14.15 15.82 -3.00
N VAL A 442 -15.07 15.70 -2.05
CA VAL A 442 -16.44 16.24 -2.21
C VAL A 442 -16.58 17.63 -1.59
N LEU A 443 -15.89 17.91 -0.48
CA LEU A 443 -16.02 19.19 0.22
C LEU A 443 -15.58 20.39 -0.65
N PRO A 444 -14.44 20.35 -1.37
CA PRO A 444 -14.02 21.50 -2.15
C PRO A 444 -15.00 21.88 -3.26
N TRP A 445 -15.66 20.88 -3.85
CA TRP A 445 -16.71 21.06 -4.85
C TRP A 445 -17.96 21.72 -4.26
N ILE A 446 -18.43 21.25 -3.09
CA ILE A 446 -19.58 21.88 -2.40
C ILE A 446 -19.29 23.34 -2.06
N LEU A 447 -18.06 23.63 -1.64
CA LEU A 447 -17.63 24.99 -1.29
C LEU A 447 -17.34 25.87 -2.51
N GLY A 448 -17.35 25.31 -3.73
CA GLY A 448 -17.03 26.03 -4.96
C GLY A 448 -15.57 26.49 -5.05
N THR A 449 -14.67 25.85 -4.29
CA THR A 449 -13.23 26.21 -4.27
C THR A 449 -12.49 25.63 -5.47
N TRP A 450 -12.76 24.36 -5.80
CA TRP A 450 -12.37 23.67 -7.03
C TRP A 450 -13.18 22.37 -7.17
N ASP A 451 -13.18 21.75 -8.36
CA ASP A 451 -13.87 20.48 -8.59
C ASP A 451 -12.85 19.34 -8.81
N PRO A 452 -12.59 18.49 -7.79
CA PRO A 452 -11.61 17.40 -7.87
C PRO A 452 -11.91 16.33 -8.92
N VAL A 453 -13.13 16.31 -9.44
CA VAL A 453 -13.53 15.37 -10.48
C VAL A 453 -13.42 16.05 -11.83
N LEU A 454 -14.12 17.17 -12.01
CA LEU A 454 -14.26 17.79 -13.33
C LEU A 454 -13.00 18.52 -13.78
N ASP A 455 -12.24 19.14 -12.88
CA ASP A 455 -11.01 19.84 -13.27
C ASP A 455 -9.90 18.85 -13.66
N VAL A 456 -9.81 17.73 -12.95
CA VAL A 456 -8.91 16.62 -13.31
C VAL A 456 -9.34 15.99 -14.64
N TYR A 457 -10.64 15.74 -14.83
CA TYR A 457 -11.19 15.19 -16.07
C TYR A 457 -10.89 16.09 -17.28
N ARG A 458 -11.13 17.40 -17.16
CA ARG A 458 -10.82 18.39 -18.20
C ARG A 458 -9.32 18.41 -18.50
N ALA A 459 -8.48 18.48 -17.48
CA ALA A 459 -7.03 18.46 -17.65
C ALA A 459 -6.56 17.16 -18.34
N ARG A 460 -7.13 16.00 -17.98
CA ARG A 460 -6.82 14.73 -18.62
C ARG A 460 -7.14 14.74 -20.11
N ARG A 461 -8.31 15.25 -20.52
CA ARG A 461 -8.68 15.40 -21.94
C ARG A 461 -7.77 16.35 -22.72
N THR A 462 -7.07 17.28 -22.07
CA THR A 462 -6.07 18.12 -22.74
C THR A 462 -4.74 17.41 -22.95
N VAL A 463 -4.40 16.43 -22.11
CA VAL A 463 -3.15 15.67 -22.19
C VAL A 463 -3.31 14.41 -23.06
N LEU A 464 -4.49 13.80 -23.04
CA LEU A 464 -4.86 12.63 -23.82
C LEU A 464 -6.03 12.98 -24.76
N PRO A 465 -5.74 13.61 -25.92
CA PRO A 465 -6.76 14.01 -26.89
C PRO A 465 -7.46 12.84 -27.57
#